data_AF-A0A1R1I658-F1
#
_entry.id   AF-A0A1R1I658-F1
#
_cell.length_a   1.000
_cell.length_b   1.000
_cell.length_c   1.000
_cell.angle_alpha   90.00
_cell.angle_beta   90.00
_cell.angle_gamma   90.00
#
_symmetry.space_group_name_H-M   'P 1'
#
loop_
_entity.id
_entity.type
_entity.pdbx_description
1 polymer ?
#
loop_
_entity_poly.entity_id
_entity_poly.type
_entity_poly.pdbx_seq_one_letter_code
_entity_poly.pdbx_strand_id
1 'polypeptide(L)'
;MFTKIRTAWGRYSERHPELSKFLMFFLLSNGVTVLQIIVMPLFRAIFARTSLIDTNFQVWPVGANVDGSQYFIFDYAAGALPDGGGGLAYFLAVQLAIGIAQIINFFAQRNITFKSNTSIWRAAFWYLVAYVVITVVAAAAQGFYKAPIYTFLIDTLGWGQTGETVADVVTMIINAAISFWVFYPIFKLIFRQEPVPAEDVAEQTV
;
A
#
# COMPACT_ATOMS: atom_id res chain seq x y z
N MET A 1 6.21 -14.48 32.23
CA MET A 1 7.29 -14.39 31.22
C MET A 1 7.31 -13.02 30.53
N PHE A 2 6.18 -12.53 30.04
CA PHE A 2 6.02 -11.20 29.43
C PHE A 2 6.53 -10.02 30.28
N THR A 3 6.37 -10.06 31.60
CA THR A 3 6.81 -8.99 32.51
C THR A 3 8.33 -8.86 32.55
N LYS A 4 9.08 -9.98 32.57
CA LYS A 4 10.55 -9.97 32.56
C LYS A 4 11.11 -9.43 31.25
N ILE A 5 10.47 -9.78 30.13
CA ILE A 5 10.81 -9.26 28.79
C ILE A 5 10.56 -7.76 28.72
N ARG A 6 9.42 -7.27 29.25
CA ARG A 6 9.11 -5.84 29.29
C ARG A 6 10.11 -5.04 30.12
N THR A 7 10.54 -5.56 31.27
CA THR A 7 11.52 -4.88 32.13
C THR A 7 12.94 -4.92 31.57
N ALA A 8 13.33 -6.03 30.90
CA ALA A 8 14.60 -6.13 30.19
C ALA A 8 14.63 -5.20 28.97
N TRP A 9 13.53 -5.13 28.24
CA TRP A 9 13.34 -4.21 27.11
C TRP A 9 13.39 -2.75 27.56
N GLY A 10 12.76 -2.39 28.69
CA GLY A 10 12.84 -1.04 29.26
C GLY A 10 14.29 -0.60 29.51
N ARG A 11 15.08 -1.45 30.18
CA ARG A 11 16.51 -1.18 30.43
C ARG A 11 17.36 -1.11 29.16
N TYR A 12 17.03 -1.89 28.13
CA TYR A 12 17.71 -1.84 26.83
C TYR A 12 17.33 -0.56 26.06
N SER A 13 16.06 -0.18 26.11
CA SER A 13 15.53 1.03 25.48
C SER A 13 16.09 2.31 26.07
N GLU A 14 16.42 2.33 27.35
CA GLU A 14 17.10 3.45 28.01
C GLU A 14 18.59 3.55 27.59
N ARG A 15 19.25 2.41 27.33
CA ARG A 15 20.67 2.38 26.95
C ARG A 15 20.91 2.64 25.46
N HIS A 16 19.97 2.23 24.60
CA HIS A 16 20.07 2.39 23.15
C HIS A 16 18.73 2.90 22.57
N PRO A 17 18.41 4.20 22.76
CA PRO A 17 17.12 4.76 22.37
C PRO A 17 16.86 4.68 20.86
N GLU A 18 17.83 5.04 20.02
CA GLU A 18 17.67 5.01 18.56
C GLU A 18 17.55 3.59 18.01
N LEU A 19 18.38 2.66 18.50
CA LEU A 19 18.29 1.26 18.09
C LEU A 19 16.97 0.60 18.55
N SER A 20 16.42 1.02 19.69
CA SER A 20 15.16 0.49 20.19
C SER A 20 13.96 1.01 19.41
N LYS A 21 13.97 2.28 19.00
CA LYS A 21 13.00 2.83 18.04
C LYS A 21 13.08 2.09 16.71
N PHE A 22 14.28 1.86 16.19
CA PHE A 22 14.51 1.10 14.97
C PHE A 22 13.98 -0.34 15.07
N LEU A 23 14.30 -1.05 16.16
CA LEU A 23 13.83 -2.43 16.36
C LEU A 23 12.31 -2.51 16.50
N MET A 24 11.68 -1.55 17.18
CA MET A 24 10.21 -1.45 17.24
C MET A 24 9.62 -1.15 15.87
N PHE A 25 10.19 -0.21 15.11
CA PHE A 25 9.77 0.09 13.75
C PHE A 25 9.91 -1.14 12.84
N PHE A 26 11.04 -1.84 12.92
CA PHE A 26 11.31 -3.05 12.17
C PHE A 26 10.31 -4.16 12.53
N LEU A 27 10.06 -4.41 13.81
CA LEU A 27 9.10 -5.43 14.26
C LEU A 27 7.67 -5.08 13.81
N LEU A 28 7.26 -3.83 13.94
CA LEU A 28 5.94 -3.39 13.49
C LEU A 28 5.81 -3.48 11.96
N SER A 29 6.81 -3.00 11.21
CA SER A 29 6.80 -3.04 9.75
C SER A 29 6.74 -4.48 9.22
N ASN A 30 7.56 -5.38 9.76
CA ASN A 30 7.52 -6.80 9.37
C ASN A 30 6.22 -7.46 9.84
N GLY A 31 5.71 -7.10 11.02
CA GLY A 31 4.43 -7.57 11.52
C GLY A 31 3.26 -7.19 10.61
N VAL A 32 3.25 -5.95 10.09
CA VAL A 32 2.26 -5.50 9.10
C VAL A 32 2.39 -6.27 7.80
N THR A 33 3.60 -6.49 7.30
CA THR A 33 3.82 -7.29 6.08
C THR A 33 3.32 -8.72 6.25
N VAL A 34 3.66 -9.38 7.35
CA VAL A 34 3.17 -10.73 7.65
C VAL A 34 1.65 -10.75 7.78
N LEU A 35 1.08 -9.75 8.45
CA LEU A 35 -0.37 -9.60 8.55
C LEU A 35 -1.01 -9.46 7.15
N GLN A 36 -0.46 -8.64 6.26
CA GLN A 36 -0.95 -8.52 4.88
C GLN A 36 -0.92 -9.86 4.13
N ILE A 37 0.19 -10.61 4.26
CA ILE A 37 0.35 -11.93 3.64
C ILE A 37 -0.71 -12.92 4.13
N ILE A 38 -1.15 -12.82 5.39
CA ILE A 38 -2.17 -13.70 5.97
C ILE A 38 -3.59 -13.21 5.65
N VAL A 39 -3.83 -11.91 5.80
CA VAL A 39 -5.16 -11.29 5.69
C VAL A 39 -5.67 -11.34 4.25
N MET A 40 -4.79 -11.15 3.26
CA MET A 40 -5.20 -11.11 1.85
C MET A 40 -5.78 -12.47 1.37
N PRO A 41 -5.11 -13.63 1.56
CA PRO A 41 -5.70 -14.93 1.26
C PRO A 41 -6.93 -15.24 2.12
N LEU A 42 -6.92 -14.85 3.40
CA LEU A 42 -8.05 -15.08 4.31
C LEU A 42 -9.31 -14.36 3.83
N PHE A 43 -9.23 -13.07 3.53
CA PHE A 43 -10.37 -12.32 3.00
C PHE A 43 -10.81 -12.83 1.64
N ARG A 44 -9.87 -13.18 0.76
CA ARG A 44 -10.21 -13.82 -0.51
C ARG A 44 -11.00 -15.11 -0.27
N ALA A 45 -10.58 -15.96 0.66
CA ALA A 45 -11.26 -17.22 0.98
C ALA A 45 -12.64 -17.00 1.62
N ILE A 46 -12.80 -15.96 2.44
CA ILE A 46 -14.08 -15.58 3.04
C ILE A 46 -15.03 -15.08 1.96
N PHE A 47 -14.61 -14.12 1.14
CA PHE A 47 -15.46 -13.53 0.11
C PHE A 47 -15.72 -14.44 -1.08
N ALA A 48 -14.84 -15.41 -1.36
CA ALA A 48 -15.08 -16.42 -2.38
C ALA A 48 -16.27 -17.34 -2.06
N ARG A 49 -16.73 -17.38 -0.81
CA ARG A 49 -17.94 -18.12 -0.39
C ARG A 49 -19.22 -17.29 -0.48
N THR A 50 -19.12 -16.06 -0.98
CA THR A 50 -20.25 -15.11 -1.05
C THR A 50 -20.58 -14.81 -2.51
N SER A 51 -21.80 -14.33 -2.78
CA SER A 51 -22.22 -13.88 -4.12
C SER A 51 -21.44 -12.66 -4.64
N LEU A 52 -20.56 -12.08 -3.84
CA LEU A 52 -19.66 -11.00 -4.24
C LEU A 52 -18.66 -11.46 -5.31
N ILE A 53 -18.37 -12.76 -5.42
CA ILE A 53 -17.50 -13.31 -6.46
C ILE A 53 -18.16 -13.22 -7.85
N ASP A 54 -19.49 -13.30 -7.90
CA ASP A 54 -20.28 -13.22 -9.13
C ASP A 54 -20.70 -11.79 -9.47
N THR A 55 -20.31 -10.81 -8.63
CA THR A 55 -20.62 -9.40 -8.84
C THR A 55 -19.46 -8.74 -9.59
N ASN A 56 -19.71 -8.26 -10.81
CA ASN A 56 -18.75 -7.48 -11.57
C ASN A 56 -18.43 -6.18 -10.82
N PHE A 57 -17.14 -5.91 -10.60
CA PHE A 57 -16.66 -4.62 -10.10
C PHE A 57 -15.73 -4.01 -11.14
N GLN A 58 -16.37 -3.59 -12.23
CA GLN A 58 -15.74 -2.94 -13.38
C GLN A 58 -16.10 -1.45 -13.36
N VAL A 59 -15.21 -0.63 -12.83
CA VAL A 59 -15.50 0.79 -12.53
C VAL A 59 -14.52 1.70 -13.28
N TRP A 60 -15.08 2.83 -13.75
CA TRP A 60 -14.42 3.85 -14.57
C TRP A 60 -13.87 3.30 -15.89
N PRO A 61 -14.70 3.22 -16.93
CA PRO A 61 -14.23 2.85 -18.25
C PRO A 61 -13.36 3.95 -18.85
N VAL A 62 -12.14 3.61 -19.26
CA VAL A 62 -11.16 4.53 -19.82
C VAL A 62 -10.71 4.00 -21.18
N GLY A 63 -11.60 4.13 -22.17
CA GLY A 63 -11.31 3.74 -23.55
C GLY A 63 -11.39 2.24 -23.79
N ALA A 64 -10.68 1.80 -24.83
CA ALA A 64 -10.66 0.41 -25.26
C ALA A 64 -9.25 -0.17 -25.11
N ASN A 65 -9.17 -1.40 -24.64
CA ASN A 65 -7.99 -2.24 -24.68
C ASN A 65 -7.52 -2.46 -26.12
N VAL A 66 -6.29 -2.95 -26.28
CA VAL A 66 -5.66 -3.21 -27.59
C VAL A 66 -6.46 -4.21 -28.44
N ASP A 67 -7.23 -5.08 -27.79
CA ASP A 67 -8.13 -6.06 -28.39
C ASP A 67 -9.54 -5.53 -28.71
N GLY A 68 -9.83 -4.26 -28.43
CA GLY A 68 -11.13 -3.61 -28.62
C GLY A 68 -12.13 -3.80 -27.48
N SER A 69 -11.77 -4.54 -26.42
CA SER A 69 -12.61 -4.67 -25.22
C SER A 69 -12.59 -3.39 -24.37
N GLN A 70 -13.62 -3.12 -23.57
CA GLN A 70 -13.69 -1.90 -22.75
C GLN A 70 -12.69 -1.97 -21.60
N TYR A 71 -11.76 -1.01 -21.53
CA TYR A 71 -10.78 -0.95 -20.44
C TYR A 71 -11.41 -0.29 -19.22
N PHE A 72 -11.32 -0.91 -18.05
CA PHE A 72 -11.76 -0.35 -16.77
C PHE A 72 -10.58 -0.10 -15.83
N ILE A 73 -10.58 1.04 -15.14
CA ILE A 73 -9.56 1.38 -14.12
C ILE A 73 -9.49 0.28 -13.05
N PHE A 74 -10.65 -0.15 -12.58
CA PHE A 74 -10.78 -1.34 -11.74
C PHE A 74 -11.44 -2.41 -12.59
N ASP A 75 -10.66 -3.36 -13.09
CA ASP A 75 -11.18 -4.45 -13.91
C ASP A 75 -11.23 -5.75 -13.12
N TYR A 76 -12.22 -5.86 -12.23
CA TYR A 76 -12.50 -7.08 -11.48
C TYR A 76 -13.76 -7.75 -12.02
N ALA A 77 -13.59 -8.51 -13.10
CA ALA A 77 -14.66 -9.31 -13.70
C ALA A 77 -15.17 -10.38 -12.73
N ALA A 78 -16.46 -10.71 -12.82
CA ALA A 78 -17.08 -11.77 -12.04
C ALA A 78 -16.41 -13.14 -12.32
N GLY A 79 -16.49 -14.02 -11.33
CA GLY A 79 -15.93 -15.37 -11.40
C GLY A 79 -14.65 -15.55 -10.59
N ALA A 80 -14.39 -16.79 -10.20
CA ALA A 80 -13.21 -17.12 -9.41
C ALA A 80 -11.92 -17.05 -10.24
N LEU A 81 -10.87 -16.45 -9.67
CA LEU A 81 -9.51 -16.59 -10.22
C LEU A 81 -9.09 -18.07 -10.24
N PRO A 82 -8.39 -18.55 -11.29
CA PRO A 82 -7.74 -17.78 -12.35
C PRO A 82 -8.61 -17.54 -13.61
N ASP A 83 -9.72 -18.26 -13.77
CA ASP A 83 -10.55 -18.22 -14.98
C ASP A 83 -11.48 -16.99 -15.04
N GLY A 84 -11.70 -16.31 -13.90
CA GLY A 84 -12.41 -15.03 -13.78
C GLY A 84 -11.60 -13.94 -13.06
N GLY A 85 -12.16 -12.73 -12.95
CA GLY A 85 -11.50 -11.54 -12.39
C GLY A 85 -11.76 -11.26 -10.91
N GLY A 86 -12.25 -12.25 -10.16
CA GLY A 86 -12.44 -12.19 -8.71
C GLY A 86 -13.51 -11.23 -8.20
N GLY A 87 -14.25 -10.56 -9.08
CA GLY A 87 -15.40 -9.71 -8.77
C GLY A 87 -15.17 -8.68 -7.66
N LEU A 88 -16.28 -8.21 -7.08
CA LEU A 88 -16.29 -7.35 -5.90
C LEU A 88 -15.59 -8.01 -4.70
N ALA A 89 -15.63 -9.34 -4.61
CA ALA A 89 -14.97 -10.12 -3.57
C ALA A 89 -13.45 -9.86 -3.48
N TYR A 90 -12.75 -9.90 -4.62
CA TYR A 90 -11.31 -9.70 -4.67
C TYR A 90 -10.95 -8.23 -4.44
N PHE A 91 -11.70 -7.29 -5.02
CA PHE A 91 -11.51 -5.87 -4.75
C PHE A 91 -11.63 -5.59 -3.24
N LEU A 92 -12.69 -6.04 -2.58
CA LEU A 92 -12.88 -5.84 -1.14
C LEU A 92 -11.79 -6.52 -0.31
N ALA A 93 -11.36 -7.73 -0.68
CA ALA A 93 -10.25 -8.40 0.00
C ALA A 93 -8.97 -7.57 -0.03
N VAL A 94 -8.62 -7.03 -1.19
CA VAL A 94 -7.43 -6.18 -1.38
C VAL A 94 -7.58 -4.88 -0.58
N GLN A 95 -8.72 -4.19 -0.71
CA GLN A 95 -8.93 -2.91 -0.03
C GLN A 95 -8.96 -3.04 1.48
N LEU A 96 -9.57 -4.10 2.03
CA LEU A 96 -9.58 -4.34 3.47
C LEU A 96 -8.20 -4.73 3.99
N ALA A 97 -7.43 -5.55 3.26
CA ALA A 97 -6.08 -5.91 3.64
C ALA A 97 -5.15 -4.69 3.69
N ILE A 98 -5.18 -3.86 2.63
CA ILE A 98 -4.38 -2.64 2.58
C ILE A 98 -4.88 -1.64 3.62
N GLY A 99 -6.20 -1.46 3.77
CA GLY A 99 -6.80 -0.56 4.77
C GLY A 99 -6.37 -0.89 6.20
N ILE A 100 -6.40 -2.16 6.60
CA ILE A 100 -5.92 -2.60 7.92
C ILE A 100 -4.43 -2.29 8.08
N ALA A 101 -3.62 -2.57 7.06
CA ALA A 101 -2.20 -2.27 7.12
C ALA A 101 -1.91 -0.77 7.23
N GLN A 102 -2.68 0.07 6.54
CA GLN A 102 -2.58 1.52 6.62
C GLN A 102 -2.95 2.04 8.03
N ILE A 103 -3.98 1.46 8.65
CA ILE A 103 -4.36 1.79 10.04
C ILE A 103 -3.22 1.43 11.00
N ILE A 104 -2.64 0.23 10.88
CA ILE A 104 -1.54 -0.19 11.77
C ILE A 104 -0.30 0.68 11.54
N ASN A 105 0.05 0.95 10.27
CA ASN A 105 1.16 1.84 9.94
C ASN A 105 0.97 3.24 10.51
N PHE A 106 -0.24 3.79 10.45
CA PHE A 106 -0.57 5.08 11.07
C PHE A 106 -0.32 5.06 12.58
N PHE A 107 -0.81 4.04 13.29
CA PHE A 107 -0.58 3.92 14.74
C PHE A 107 0.89 3.64 15.07
N ALA A 108 1.60 2.87 14.26
CA ALA A 108 3.02 2.58 14.42
C ALA A 108 3.87 3.85 14.27
N GLN A 109 3.66 4.61 13.19
CA GLN A 109 4.34 5.89 12.97
C GLN A 109 4.02 6.89 14.08
N ARG A 110 2.77 6.93 14.55
CA ARG A 110 2.37 7.85 15.62
C ARG A 110 2.96 7.46 16.99
N ASN A 111 2.92 6.19 17.39
CA ASN A 111 3.39 5.75 18.72
C ASN A 111 4.92 5.78 18.86
N ILE A 112 5.66 5.58 17.77
CA ILE A 112 7.13 5.57 17.81
C ILE A 112 7.71 6.96 17.53
N THR A 113 7.09 7.73 16.63
CA THR A 113 7.70 8.96 16.10
C THR A 113 7.08 10.26 16.65
N PHE A 114 5.82 10.26 17.10
CA PHE A 114 5.14 11.48 17.57
C PHE A 114 4.56 11.34 18.98
N LYS A 115 5.44 11.42 19.98
CA LYS A 115 5.02 11.84 21.34
C LYS A 115 4.73 13.35 21.35
N SER A 116 3.69 13.83 20.68
CA SER A 116 2.87 15.00 21.11
C SER A 116 1.93 15.57 20.02
N ASN A 117 0.75 15.98 20.49
CA ASN A 117 -0.07 17.15 20.15
C ASN A 117 -0.65 17.53 18.77
N THR A 118 -0.63 16.70 17.72
CA THR A 118 -1.49 16.98 16.55
C THR A 118 -2.82 16.20 16.61
N SER A 119 -3.94 16.86 16.27
CA SER A 119 -5.30 16.29 16.33
C SER A 119 -5.41 14.98 15.54
N ILE A 120 -5.62 13.87 16.26
CA ILE A 120 -5.69 12.49 15.73
C ILE A 120 -6.60 12.41 14.50
N TRP A 121 -7.76 13.06 14.58
CA TRP A 121 -8.79 13.01 13.55
C TRP A 121 -8.40 13.67 12.23
N ARG A 122 -7.67 14.80 12.25
CA ARG A 122 -7.23 15.45 11.00
C ARG A 122 -6.17 14.63 10.28
N ALA A 123 -5.20 14.09 11.03
CA ALA A 123 -4.16 13.23 10.46
C ALA A 123 -4.76 11.94 9.89
N ALA A 124 -5.66 11.27 10.64
CA ALA A 124 -6.33 10.06 10.17
C ALA A 124 -7.22 10.32 8.93
N PHE A 125 -7.97 11.42 8.91
CA PHE A 125 -8.79 11.81 7.75
C PHE A 125 -7.93 12.03 6.51
N TRP A 126 -6.86 12.81 6.62
CA TRP A 126 -5.97 13.08 5.50
C TRP A 126 -5.19 11.85 5.03
N TYR A 127 -4.80 10.96 5.95
CA TYR A 127 -4.18 9.69 5.62
C TYR A 127 -5.13 8.77 4.85
N LEU A 128 -6.42 8.73 5.26
CA LEU A 128 -7.47 8.01 4.54
C LEU A 128 -7.74 8.61 3.15
N VAL A 129 -7.82 9.94 3.03
CA VAL A 129 -8.00 10.62 1.74
C VAL A 129 -6.82 10.33 0.82
N ALA A 130 -5.59 10.45 1.31
CA ALA A 130 -4.39 10.11 0.56
C ALA A 130 -4.44 8.66 0.07
N TYR A 131 -4.74 7.72 0.97
CA TYR A 131 -4.90 6.31 0.65
C TYR A 131 -5.88 6.08 -0.51
N VAL A 132 -7.10 6.62 -0.43
CA VAL A 132 -8.12 6.47 -1.47
C VAL A 132 -7.64 7.05 -2.80
N VAL A 133 -7.09 8.27 -2.80
CA VAL A 133 -6.62 8.93 -4.03
C VAL A 133 -5.50 8.12 -4.67
N ILE A 134 -4.55 7.62 -3.89
CA ILE A 134 -3.43 6.82 -4.40
C ILE A 134 -3.92 5.51 -4.99
N THR A 135 -4.83 4.82 -4.31
CA THR A 135 -5.42 3.58 -4.83
C THR A 135 -6.10 3.80 -6.17
N VAL A 136 -6.84 4.89 -6.32
CA VAL A 136 -7.53 5.22 -7.58
C VAL A 136 -6.53 5.59 -8.67
N VAL A 137 -5.57 6.47 -8.40
CA VAL A 137 -4.59 6.91 -9.40
C VAL A 137 -3.65 5.78 -9.81
N ALA A 138 -3.21 4.95 -8.87
CA ALA A 138 -2.37 3.80 -9.16
C ALA A 138 -3.11 2.78 -10.03
N ALA A 139 -4.37 2.46 -9.71
CA ALA A 139 -5.20 1.58 -10.54
C ALA A 139 -5.41 2.17 -11.94
N ALA A 140 -5.69 3.48 -12.03
CA ALA A 140 -5.91 4.15 -13.30
C ALA A 140 -4.65 4.10 -14.17
N ALA A 141 -3.51 4.46 -13.58
CA ALA A 141 -2.24 4.42 -14.26
C ALA A 141 -1.88 2.99 -14.69
N GLN A 142 -2.11 2.00 -13.82
CA GLN A 142 -1.75 0.61 -14.08
C GLN A 142 -2.28 0.11 -15.41
N GLY A 143 -3.53 0.33 -15.79
CA GLY A 143 -3.93 -0.17 -17.12
C GLY A 143 -3.70 0.77 -18.30
N PHE A 144 -3.16 1.98 -18.10
CA PHE A 144 -2.54 2.71 -19.21
C PHE A 144 -1.19 2.09 -19.63
N TYR A 145 -0.38 1.62 -18.67
CA TYR A 145 0.99 1.15 -18.97
C TYR A 145 1.19 -0.36 -18.87
N LYS A 146 0.41 -1.09 -18.06
CA LYS A 146 0.63 -2.53 -17.81
C LYS A 146 0.40 -3.33 -19.09
N ALA A 147 -0.75 -3.19 -19.74
CA ALA A 147 -1.04 -3.92 -20.98
C ALA A 147 0.02 -3.68 -22.09
N PRO A 148 0.36 -2.45 -22.49
CA PRO A 148 1.35 -2.24 -23.56
C PRO A 148 2.76 -2.72 -23.19
N ILE A 149 3.17 -2.62 -21.92
CA ILE A 149 4.49 -3.10 -21.47
C ILE A 149 4.56 -4.63 -21.51
N TYR A 150 3.51 -5.33 -21.06
CA TYR A 150 3.48 -6.79 -21.09
C TYR A 150 3.42 -7.29 -22.53
N THR A 151 2.57 -6.73 -23.39
CA THR A 151 2.52 -7.10 -24.82
C THR A 151 3.85 -6.82 -25.53
N PHE A 152 4.52 -5.71 -25.23
CA PHE A 152 5.82 -5.42 -25.82
C PHE A 152 6.89 -6.43 -25.38
N LEU A 153 6.98 -6.73 -24.08
CA LEU A 153 8.01 -7.60 -23.54
C LEU A 153 7.77 -9.09 -23.80
N ILE A 154 6.52 -9.54 -23.75
CA ILE A 154 6.15 -10.95 -23.93
C ILE A 154 5.97 -11.27 -25.41
N ASP A 155 5.13 -10.50 -26.12
CA ASP A 155 4.73 -10.83 -27.49
C ASP A 155 5.67 -10.23 -28.54
N THR A 156 6.11 -8.98 -28.36
CA THR A 156 6.95 -8.29 -29.37
C THR A 156 8.41 -8.71 -29.28
N LEU A 157 8.96 -8.82 -28.07
CA LEU A 157 10.33 -9.29 -27.85
C LEU A 157 10.44 -10.81 -27.76
N GLY A 158 9.32 -11.52 -27.60
CA GLY A 158 9.29 -12.99 -27.56
C GLY A 158 9.95 -13.58 -26.31
N TRP A 159 10.11 -12.80 -25.24
CA TRP A 159 10.85 -13.24 -24.04
C TRP A 159 10.04 -14.17 -23.13
N GLY A 160 8.78 -14.46 -23.46
CA GLY A 160 7.92 -15.38 -22.72
C GLY A 160 7.91 -15.08 -21.21
N GLN A 161 8.25 -16.07 -20.40
CA GLN A 161 8.28 -15.96 -18.92
C GLN A 161 9.34 -14.96 -18.40
N THR A 162 10.44 -14.79 -19.13
CA THR A 162 11.43 -13.73 -18.80
C THR A 162 10.84 -12.36 -19.09
N GLY A 163 10.04 -12.22 -20.15
CA GLY A 163 9.31 -11.00 -20.49
C GLY A 163 8.31 -10.61 -19.39
N GLU A 164 7.58 -11.58 -18.85
CA GLU A 164 6.66 -11.38 -17.73
C GLU A 164 7.38 -10.86 -16.48
N THR A 165 8.51 -11.48 -16.11
CA THR A 165 9.29 -11.05 -14.94
C THR A 165 9.85 -9.64 -15.11
N VAL A 166 10.36 -9.31 -16.31
CA VAL A 166 10.86 -7.96 -16.61
C VAL A 166 9.72 -6.95 -16.61
N ALA A 167 8.55 -7.32 -17.12
CA ALA A 167 7.36 -6.48 -17.11
C ALA A 167 6.89 -6.19 -15.67
N ASP A 168 6.90 -7.19 -14.79
CA ASP A 168 6.61 -7.00 -13.35
C ASP A 168 7.56 -5.99 -12.71
N VAL A 169 8.87 -6.10 -12.98
CA VAL A 169 9.87 -5.17 -12.43
C VAL A 169 9.67 -3.75 -12.97
N VAL A 170 9.49 -3.60 -14.29
CA VAL A 170 9.28 -2.30 -14.92
C VAL A 170 7.99 -1.66 -14.41
N THR A 171 6.90 -2.41 -14.32
CA THR A 171 5.63 -1.91 -13.81
C THR A 171 5.70 -1.56 -12.33
N MET A 172 6.51 -2.27 -11.53
CA MET A 172 6.78 -1.91 -10.14
C MET A 172 7.53 -0.59 -10.02
N ILE A 173 8.55 -0.36 -10.86
CA ILE A 173 9.31 0.91 -10.90
C ILE A 173 8.40 2.08 -11.30
N ILE A 174 7.58 1.89 -12.34
CA ILE A 174 6.61 2.91 -12.78
C ILE A 174 5.60 3.19 -11.67
N ASN A 175 5.05 2.14 -11.04
CA ASN A 175 4.12 2.28 -9.92
C ASN A 175 4.76 3.06 -8.76
N ALA A 176 6.03 2.80 -8.43
CA ALA A 176 6.76 3.53 -7.41
C ALA A 176 6.98 5.01 -7.79
N ALA A 177 7.33 5.29 -9.05
CA ALA A 177 7.51 6.65 -9.54
C ALA A 177 6.19 7.45 -9.52
N ILE A 178 5.09 6.88 -10.00
CA ILE A 178 3.77 7.51 -9.98
C ILE A 178 3.32 7.73 -8.54
N SER A 179 3.48 6.71 -7.68
CA SER A 179 3.20 6.83 -6.26
C SER A 179 3.96 8.01 -5.68
N PHE A 180 5.28 8.13 -5.91
CA PHE A 180 6.08 9.25 -5.42
C PHE A 180 5.55 10.61 -5.88
N TRP A 181 5.26 10.77 -7.18
CA TRP A 181 4.76 12.03 -7.74
C TRP A 181 3.35 12.40 -7.29
N VAL A 182 2.53 11.41 -6.89
CA VAL A 182 1.19 11.62 -6.33
C VAL A 182 1.26 11.88 -4.82
N PHE A 183 2.10 11.13 -4.10
CA PHE A 183 2.38 11.30 -2.69
C PHE A 183 2.93 12.70 -2.41
N TYR A 184 3.86 13.20 -3.22
CA TYR A 184 4.51 14.49 -3.01
C TYR A 184 3.55 15.69 -2.89
N PRO A 185 2.65 15.99 -3.85
CA PRO A 185 1.72 17.11 -3.77
C PRO A 185 0.66 16.89 -2.69
N ILE A 186 0.20 15.65 -2.48
CA ILE A 186 -0.75 15.30 -1.43
C ILE A 186 -0.13 15.55 -0.05
N PHE A 187 1.08 15.05 0.20
CA PHE A 187 1.82 15.32 1.42
C PHE A 187 2.13 16.81 1.57
N LYS A 188 2.49 17.52 0.50
CA LYS A 188 2.72 18.97 0.56
C LYS A 188 1.45 19.76 0.89
N LEU A 189 0.29 19.31 0.41
CA LEU A 189 -1.02 19.93 0.68
C LEU A 189 -1.51 19.62 2.10
N ILE A 190 -1.30 18.39 2.56
CA ILE A 190 -1.70 17.88 3.89
C ILE A 190 -0.77 18.40 5.00
N PHE A 191 0.54 18.30 4.81
CA PHE A 191 1.58 18.73 5.76
C PHE A 191 1.97 20.20 5.60
N ARG A 192 1.08 21.04 5.05
CA ARG A 192 1.33 22.48 4.98
C ARG A 192 1.36 23.16 6.37
N GLN A 193 1.18 22.40 7.46
CA GLN A 193 1.55 22.69 8.87
C GLN A 193 1.83 21.30 9.52
N GLU A 194 2.91 20.98 10.23
CA GLU A 194 3.89 21.75 11.02
C GLU A 194 5.32 21.36 10.62
N PRO A 195 6.30 22.28 10.76
CA PRO A 195 7.71 21.93 10.71
C PRO A 195 8.01 20.87 11.77
N VAL A 196 8.80 19.86 11.41
CA VAL A 196 9.55 19.08 12.40
C VAL A 196 10.28 20.09 13.29
N PRO A 197 10.09 20.09 14.63
CA PRO A 197 10.84 20.97 15.51
C PRO A 197 12.32 20.79 15.20
N ALA A 198 12.92 21.84 14.66
CA ALA A 198 14.33 21.91 14.38
C ALA A 198 15.08 22.17 15.70
N GLU A 199 15.00 21.24 16.66
CA GLU A 199 15.79 21.31 17.89
C GLU A 199 17.04 20.41 17.88
N ASP A 200 17.18 19.46 16.95
CA ASP A 200 18.35 18.56 16.91
C ASP A 200 19.41 18.89 15.84
N VAL A 201 19.40 20.09 15.24
CA VAL A 201 20.45 20.50 14.29
C VAL A 201 21.32 21.65 14.81
N ALA A 202 20.94 22.33 15.90
CA ALA A 202 21.64 23.53 16.36
C ALA A 202 22.59 23.32 17.57
N GLU A 203 22.59 22.17 18.25
CA GLU A 203 23.43 21.96 19.44
C GLU A 203 24.72 21.14 19.20
N GLN A 204 25.09 20.91 17.93
CA GLN A 204 26.39 20.29 17.57
C GLN A 204 27.40 21.27 16.94
N THR A 205 27.11 22.58 16.96
CA THR A 205 28.06 23.60 16.50
C THR A 205 28.06 24.84 17.40
N VAL A 206 28.31 24.69 18.69
CA VAL A 206 29.10 25.65 19.52
C VAL A 206 29.78 24.87 20.64
#